data_AF-H1KBZ9-F1
#
_entry.id   AF-H1KBZ9-F1
#
_cell.length_a   1.000
_cell.length_b   1.000
_cell.length_c   1.000
_cell.angle_alpha   90.00
_cell.angle_beta   90.00
_cell.angle_gamma   90.00
#
_symmetry.space_group_name_H-M   'P 1'
#
loop_
_entity.id
_entity.type
_entity.pdbx_description
1 polymer ?
#
loop_
_entity_poly.entity_id
_entity_poly.type
_entity_poly.pdbx_seq_one_letter_code
_entity_poly.pdbx_strand_id
1 'polypeptide(L)'
;MRKRVPSEEPITLQEIEEARDYVTYIVGKYGDAYLPVLRRLEREVEAARQKESRGDRARRAEREAEARIQPRGMTRDDAAAYCSLSPSTWDRWVSDGRMPPPVPGTHRWDRKAIDLAWDRLSGIATTTVDASDAAMAAWRASRGR
;
A
#
# COMPACT_ATOMS: atom_id res chain seq x y z
N MET A 1 -24.43 11.61 40.43
CA MET A 1 -24.77 11.16 39.07
C MET A 1 -24.07 12.07 38.06
N ARG A 2 -22.95 11.64 37.48
CA ARG A 2 -22.30 12.39 36.39
C ARG A 2 -23.11 12.16 35.12
N LYS A 3 -23.81 13.19 34.63
CA LYS A 3 -24.48 13.13 33.32
C LYS A 3 -23.37 13.08 32.27
N ARG A 4 -23.23 11.94 31.58
CA ARG A 4 -22.29 11.81 30.46
C ARG A 4 -22.87 12.65 29.32
N VAL A 5 -22.18 13.74 28.98
CA VAL A 5 -22.45 14.53 27.76
C VAL A 5 -22.28 13.57 26.57
N PRO A 6 -23.14 13.58 25.54
CA PRO A 6 -22.90 12.77 24.35
C PRO A 6 -21.61 13.27 23.69
N SER A 7 -20.55 12.47 23.66
CA SER A 7 -19.33 12.81 22.94
C SER A 7 -19.59 12.75 21.43
N GLU A 8 -19.10 13.74 20.70
CA GLU A 8 -19.13 13.78 19.22
C GLU A 8 -18.16 12.76 18.58
N GLU A 9 -17.36 12.07 19.39
CA GLU A 9 -16.47 10.99 18.95
C GLU A 9 -17.26 9.72 18.61
N PRO A 10 -16.89 9.01 17.53
CA PRO A 10 -17.56 7.76 17.17
C PRO A 10 -17.37 6.73 18.29
N ILE A 11 -18.49 6.18 18.78
CA ILE A 11 -18.51 5.19 19.86
C ILE A 11 -17.56 4.04 19.52
N THR A 12 -16.60 3.80 20.40
CA THR A 12 -15.55 2.79 20.22
C THR A 12 -16.06 1.38 20.56
N LEU A 13 -15.44 0.32 20.02
CA LEU A 13 -15.79 -1.06 20.36
C LEU A 13 -15.76 -1.30 21.88
N GLN A 14 -14.74 -0.76 22.55
CA GLN A 14 -14.57 -0.84 23.99
C GLN A 14 -15.77 -0.24 24.74
N GLU A 15 -16.26 0.92 24.32
CA GLU A 15 -17.42 1.56 24.96
C GLU A 15 -18.72 0.76 24.76
N ILE A 16 -18.88 0.10 23.61
CA ILE A 16 -20.03 -0.78 23.35
C ILE A 16 -19.93 -2.04 24.23
N GLU A 17 -18.74 -2.61 24.41
CA GLU A 17 -18.49 -3.76 25.28
C GLU A 17 -18.73 -3.41 26.75
N GLU A 18 -18.21 -2.28 27.23
CA GLU A 18 -18.46 -1.78 28.59
C GLU A 18 -19.96 -1.56 28.85
N ALA A 19 -20.68 -0.99 27.88
CA ALA A 19 -22.13 -0.82 27.97
C ALA A 19 -22.87 -2.16 28.01
N ARG A 20 -22.46 -3.14 27.20
CA ARG A 20 -23.02 -4.50 27.21
C ARG A 20 -22.83 -5.17 28.56
N ASP A 21 -21.62 -5.09 29.13
CA ASP A 21 -21.29 -5.71 30.41
C ASP A 21 -22.09 -5.09 31.56
N TYR A 22 -22.24 -3.77 31.54
CA TYR A 22 -23.08 -3.06 32.51
C TYR A 22 -24.55 -3.49 32.42
N VAL A 23 -25.11 -3.61 31.21
CA VAL A 23 -26.49 -4.05 31.02
C VAL A 23 -26.67 -5.53 31.38
N THR A 24 -25.66 -6.37 31.15
CA THR A 24 -25.63 -7.76 31.60
C THR A 24 -25.74 -7.86 33.12
N TYR A 25 -24.99 -7.03 33.85
CA TYR A 25 -25.09 -6.93 35.31
C TYR A 25 -26.50 -6.51 35.77
N ILE A 26 -27.13 -5.55 35.08
CA ILE A 26 -28.50 -5.09 35.41
C ILE A 26 -29.52 -6.22 35.19
N VAL A 27 -29.45 -6.97 34.09
CA VAL A 27 -30.35 -8.10 33.82
C VAL A 27 -30.25 -9.16 34.91
N GLY A 28 -29.03 -9.51 35.34
CA GLY A 28 -28.83 -10.49 36.43
C GLY A 28 -29.39 -10.03 37.78
N LYS A 29 -29.45 -8.71 38.03
CA LYS A 29 -29.91 -8.14 39.30
C LYS A 29 -31.40 -7.78 39.33
N TYR A 30 -31.96 -7.33 38.21
CA TYR A 30 -33.32 -6.76 38.13
C TYR A 30 -34.24 -7.55 37.19
N GLY A 31 -33.76 -8.66 36.63
CA GLY A 31 -34.52 -9.54 35.76
C GLY A 31 -34.67 -9.02 34.33
N ASP A 32 -35.56 -9.66 33.58
CA ASP A 32 -35.57 -9.69 32.12
C ASP A 32 -35.98 -8.37 31.43
N ALA A 33 -36.39 -7.36 32.18
CA ALA A 33 -36.86 -6.07 31.65
C ALA A 33 -35.84 -5.37 30.73
N TYR A 34 -34.55 -5.67 30.90
CA TYR A 34 -33.45 -5.06 30.14
C TYR A 34 -32.89 -5.96 29.01
N LEU A 35 -33.42 -7.17 28.83
CA LEU A 35 -33.02 -8.08 27.74
C LEU A 35 -33.09 -7.43 26.34
N PRO A 36 -34.09 -6.60 26.00
CA PRO A 36 -34.12 -5.95 24.69
C PRO A 36 -32.91 -5.04 24.43
N VAL A 37 -32.42 -4.36 25.48
CA VAL A 37 -31.24 -3.48 25.42
C VAL A 37 -29.98 -4.33 25.30
N LEU A 38 -29.87 -5.40 26.08
CA LEU A 38 -28.74 -6.33 26.02
C LEU A 38 -28.58 -6.92 24.60
N ARG A 39 -29.66 -7.43 24.02
CA ARG A 39 -29.67 -8.01 22.66
C ARG A 39 -29.25 -7.01 21.59
N ARG A 40 -29.55 -5.73 21.79
CA ARG A 40 -29.12 -4.66 20.88
C ARG A 40 -27.61 -4.45 20.99
N LEU A 41 -27.09 -4.31 22.20
CA LEU A 41 -25.67 -4.10 22.45
C LEU A 41 -24.84 -5.29 21.97
N GLU A 42 -25.31 -6.52 22.16
CA GLU A 42 -24.67 -7.73 21.63
C GLU A 42 -24.52 -7.69 20.10
N ARG A 43 -25.56 -7.24 19.38
CA ARG A 43 -25.47 -7.07 17.92
C ARG A 43 -24.50 -5.95 17.52
N GLU A 44 -24.45 -4.87 18.30
CA GLU A 44 -23.56 -3.74 18.03
C GLU A 44 -22.09 -4.11 18.27
N VAL A 45 -21.78 -4.87 19.34
CA VAL A 45 -20.45 -5.45 19.59
C VAL A 45 -20.04 -6.36 18.44
N GLU A 46 -20.92 -7.29 18.04
CA GLU A 46 -20.62 -8.23 16.95
C GLU A 46 -20.40 -7.52 15.61
N ALA A 47 -21.24 -6.52 15.30
CA ALA A 47 -21.10 -5.72 14.09
C ALA A 47 -19.80 -4.88 14.09
N ALA A 48 -19.40 -4.33 15.24
CA ALA A 48 -18.15 -3.58 15.38
C ALA A 48 -16.92 -4.49 15.21
N ARG A 49 -16.91 -5.66 15.85
CA ARG A 49 -15.84 -6.67 15.68
C ARG A 49 -15.72 -7.18 14.25
N GLN A 50 -16.85 -7.40 13.56
CA GLN A 50 -16.83 -7.79 12.15
C GLN A 50 -16.27 -6.68 11.25
N LYS A 51 -16.58 -5.41 11.53
CA LYS A 51 -16.03 -4.26 10.77
C LYS A 51 -14.51 -4.13 10.97
N GLU A 52 -14.01 -4.25 12.20
CA GLU A 52 -12.58 -4.24 12.48
C GLU A 52 -11.85 -5.38 11.78
N SER A 53 -12.36 -6.62 11.90
CA SER A 53 -11.74 -7.79 11.25
C SER A 53 -11.69 -7.70 9.72
N ARG A 54 -12.71 -7.11 9.09
CA ARG A 54 -12.72 -6.83 7.64
C ARG A 54 -11.64 -5.81 7.27
N GLY A 55 -11.50 -4.75 8.08
CA GLY A 55 -10.45 -3.75 7.91
C GLY A 55 -9.05 -4.33 8.12
N ASP A 56 -8.84 -5.18 9.12
CA ASP A 56 -7.54 -5.75 9.44
C ASP A 56 -7.07 -6.75 8.39
N ARG A 57 -7.97 -7.56 7.82
CA ARG A 57 -7.64 -8.44 6.70
C ARG A 57 -7.19 -7.65 5.47
N ALA A 58 -7.89 -6.55 5.15
CA ALA A 58 -7.52 -5.68 4.03
C ALA A 58 -6.15 -5.01 4.27
N ARG A 59 -5.98 -4.38 5.45
CA ARG A 59 -4.71 -3.74 5.85
C ARG A 59 -3.54 -4.72 5.88
N ARG A 60 -3.77 -5.97 6.31
CA ARG A 60 -2.76 -7.02 6.30
C ARG A 60 -2.40 -7.45 4.88
N ALA A 61 -3.39 -7.65 4.01
CA ALA A 61 -3.16 -7.99 2.61
C ALA A 61 -2.39 -6.88 1.87
N GLU A 62 -2.71 -5.61 2.14
CA GLU A 62 -1.99 -4.44 1.60
C GLU A 62 -0.54 -4.40 2.10
N ARG A 63 -0.32 -4.55 3.42
CA ARG A 63 1.04 -4.63 3.99
C ARG A 63 1.85 -5.81 3.44
N GLU A 64 1.21 -6.95 3.24
CA GLU A 64 1.84 -8.13 2.64
C GLU A 64 2.14 -7.90 1.14
N ALA A 65 1.29 -7.19 0.40
CA ALA A 65 1.57 -6.79 -0.97
C ALA A 65 2.71 -5.76 -1.07
N GLU A 66 2.75 -4.80 -0.15
CA GLU A 66 3.78 -3.77 -0.05
C GLU A 66 5.14 -4.35 0.41
N ALA A 67 5.10 -5.39 1.25
CA ALA A 67 6.29 -6.11 1.72
C ALA A 67 6.83 -7.17 0.72
N ARG A 68 6.06 -7.53 -0.32
CA ARG A 68 6.56 -8.42 -1.37
C ARG A 68 7.65 -7.71 -2.17
N ILE A 69 8.86 -8.24 -2.11
CA ILE A 69 10.00 -7.79 -2.93
C ILE A 69 9.56 -7.86 -4.39
N GLN A 70 9.43 -6.71 -5.06
CA GLN A 70 9.16 -6.69 -6.49
C GLN A 70 10.43 -7.20 -7.22
N PRO A 71 10.36 -8.34 -7.91
CA PRO A 71 11.53 -8.92 -8.57
C PRO A 71 12.01 -7.98 -9.67
N ARG A 72 13.31 -7.63 -9.65
CA ARG A 72 13.91 -6.75 -10.68
C ARG A 72 14.19 -7.48 -12.00
N GLY A 73 14.40 -8.80 -11.93
CA GLY A 73 14.70 -9.65 -13.07
C GLY A 73 13.42 -10.10 -13.77
N MET A 74 13.22 -9.62 -14.99
CA MET A 74 12.13 -9.99 -15.88
C MET A 74 12.51 -11.22 -16.72
N THR A 75 11.52 -12.07 -17.03
CA THR A 75 11.68 -13.05 -18.11
C THR A 75 11.69 -12.34 -19.46
N ARG A 76 11.98 -13.08 -20.53
CA ARG A 76 11.88 -12.58 -21.90
C ARG A 76 10.47 -12.06 -22.21
N ASP A 77 9.46 -12.84 -21.86
CA ASP A 77 8.07 -12.50 -22.18
C ASP A 77 7.59 -11.32 -21.33
N ASP A 78 8.01 -11.24 -20.06
CA ASP A 78 7.72 -10.08 -19.20
C ASP A 78 8.38 -8.80 -19.72
N ALA A 79 9.64 -8.88 -20.17
CA ALA A 79 10.36 -7.74 -20.71
C ALA A 79 9.73 -7.22 -22.01
N ALA A 80 9.31 -8.14 -22.90
CA ALA A 80 8.58 -7.82 -24.11
C ALA A 80 7.22 -7.16 -23.79
N ALA A 81 6.46 -7.76 -22.87
CA ALA A 81 5.18 -7.23 -22.43
C ALA A 81 5.31 -5.86 -21.78
N TYR A 82 6.33 -5.64 -20.95
CA TYR A 82 6.64 -4.35 -20.33
C TYR A 82 6.86 -3.25 -21.37
N CYS A 83 7.49 -3.59 -22.49
CA CYS A 83 7.72 -2.68 -23.61
C CYS A 83 6.56 -2.62 -24.62
N SER A 84 5.44 -3.33 -24.37
CA SER A 84 4.33 -3.50 -25.32
C SER A 84 4.76 -4.08 -26.68
N LEU A 85 5.73 -4.98 -26.68
CA LEU A 85 6.26 -5.65 -27.87
C LEU A 85 5.93 -7.15 -27.86
N SER A 86 5.92 -7.76 -29.03
CA SER A 86 5.93 -9.23 -29.12
C SER A 86 7.33 -9.77 -28.75
N PRO A 87 7.44 -11.00 -28.22
CA PRO A 87 8.73 -11.55 -27.84
C PRO A 87 9.73 -11.69 -29.01
N SER A 88 9.24 -11.90 -30.24
CA SER A 88 10.09 -11.92 -31.44
C SER A 88 10.63 -10.53 -31.80
N THR A 89 9.82 -9.49 -31.63
CA THR A 89 10.27 -8.10 -31.82
C THR A 89 11.28 -7.70 -30.76
N TRP A 90 11.06 -8.15 -29.52
CA TRP A 90 12.00 -7.97 -28.41
C TRP A 90 13.38 -8.54 -28.74
N ASP A 91 13.46 -9.81 -29.17
CA ASP A 91 14.74 -10.45 -29.51
C ASP A 91 15.47 -9.70 -30.63
N ARG A 92 14.73 -9.24 -31.64
CA ARG A 92 15.30 -8.42 -32.72
C ARG A 92 15.87 -7.11 -32.18
N TRP A 93 15.16 -6.42 -31.28
CA TRP A 93 15.64 -5.17 -30.70
C TRP A 93 16.88 -5.36 -29.81
N VAL A 94 16.96 -6.49 -29.09
CA VAL A 94 18.17 -6.86 -28.34
C VAL A 94 19.33 -7.14 -29.30
N SER A 95 19.09 -7.89 -30.38
CA SER A 95 20.10 -8.17 -31.41
C SER A 95 20.59 -6.92 -32.15
N ASP A 96 19.67 -5.97 -32.42
CA ASP A 96 19.96 -4.70 -33.06
C ASP A 96 20.65 -3.70 -32.10
N GLY A 97 20.85 -4.07 -30.82
CA GLY A 97 21.50 -3.24 -29.81
C GLY A 97 20.64 -2.09 -29.27
N ARG A 98 19.34 -2.07 -29.57
CA ARG A 98 18.39 -1.06 -29.07
C ARG A 98 17.97 -1.32 -27.63
N MET A 99 17.92 -2.60 -27.24
CA MET A 99 17.56 -3.06 -25.90
C MET A 99 18.75 -3.77 -25.25
N PRO A 100 18.83 -3.78 -23.90
CA PRO A 100 19.95 -4.42 -23.21
C PRO A 100 19.94 -5.95 -23.40
N PRO A 101 21.11 -6.59 -23.47
CA PRO A 101 21.21 -8.04 -23.38
C PRO A 101 20.79 -8.52 -21.97
N PRO A 102 20.46 -9.82 -21.81
CA PRO A 102 20.21 -10.38 -20.49
C PRO A 102 21.41 -10.19 -19.56
N VAL A 103 21.15 -10.10 -18.26
CA VAL A 103 22.19 -9.91 -17.23
C VAL A 103 23.19 -11.08 -17.31
N PRO A 104 24.51 -10.81 -17.41
CA PRO A 104 25.52 -11.86 -17.55
C PRO A 104 25.39 -12.96 -16.51
N GLY A 105 25.47 -14.23 -16.94
CA GLY A 105 25.28 -15.40 -16.07
C GLY A 105 23.82 -15.74 -15.78
N THR A 106 22.85 -15.02 -16.37
CA THR A 106 21.42 -15.30 -16.22
C THR A 106 20.68 -15.24 -17.55
N HIS A 107 19.43 -15.68 -17.56
CA HIS A 107 18.47 -15.46 -18.65
C HIS A 107 17.41 -14.40 -18.27
N ARG A 108 17.78 -13.45 -17.41
CA ARG A 108 16.89 -12.40 -16.89
C ARG A 108 17.29 -11.04 -17.43
N TRP A 109 16.30 -10.17 -17.64
CA TRP A 109 16.52 -8.76 -17.98
C TRP A 109 16.26 -7.88 -16.77
N ASP A 110 17.10 -6.86 -16.58
CA ASP A 110 16.91 -5.90 -15.50
C ASP A 110 15.96 -4.78 -15.95
N ARG A 111 14.88 -4.54 -15.19
CA ARG A 111 13.89 -3.50 -15.50
C ARG A 111 14.52 -2.10 -15.66
N LYS A 112 15.49 -1.72 -14.81
CA LYS A 112 16.11 -0.39 -14.89
C LYS A 112 16.99 -0.25 -16.12
N ALA A 113 17.66 -1.33 -16.54
CA ALA A 113 18.43 -1.32 -17.78
C ALA A 113 17.53 -1.10 -19.00
N ILE A 114 16.33 -1.68 -18.98
CA ILE A 114 15.29 -1.46 -20.01
C ILE A 114 14.84 0.00 -20.00
N ASP A 115 14.48 0.55 -18.83
CA ASP A 115 14.06 1.95 -18.69
C ASP A 115 15.16 2.90 -19.22
N LEU A 116 16.42 2.65 -18.89
CA LEU A 116 17.56 3.45 -19.36
C LEU A 116 17.76 3.36 -20.89
N ALA A 117 17.48 2.20 -21.49
CA ALA A 117 17.52 2.06 -22.95
C ALA A 117 16.41 2.88 -23.61
N TRP A 118 15.21 2.92 -23.02
CA TRP A 118 14.11 3.78 -23.46
C TRP A 118 14.41 5.26 -23.32
N ASP A 119 15.01 5.69 -22.22
CA ASP A 119 15.44 7.09 -22.03
C ASP A 119 16.44 7.50 -23.12
N ARG A 120 17.41 6.62 -23.43
CA ARG A 120 18.37 6.85 -24.52
C ARG A 120 17.70 6.93 -25.89
N LEU A 121 16.76 6.04 -26.18
CA LEU A 121 16.01 6.04 -27.45
C LEU A 121 15.12 7.28 -27.60
N SER A 122 14.56 7.77 -26.49
CA SER A 122 13.71 8.97 -26.47
C SER A 122 14.50 10.28 -26.39
N GLY A 123 15.82 10.22 -26.21
CA GLY A 123 16.67 11.40 -26.04
C GLY A 123 16.47 12.09 -24.70
N ILE A 124 15.81 11.45 -23.73
CA ILE A 124 15.75 11.95 -22.35
C ILE A 124 17.14 11.74 -21.78
N ALA A 125 17.91 12.84 -21.66
CA ALA A 125 19.16 12.80 -20.94
C ALA A 125 18.86 12.38 -19.50
N THR A 126 19.20 11.13 -19.15
CA THR A 126 19.29 10.69 -17.76
C THR A 126 20.33 11.58 -17.11
N THR A 127 19.87 12.73 -16.64
CA THR A 127 20.67 13.75 -16.02
C THR A 127 21.13 13.12 -14.72
N THR A 128 22.39 12.71 -14.71
CA THR A 128 23.05 12.20 -13.51
C THR A 128 22.80 13.22 -12.40
N VAL A 129 22.52 12.69 -11.21
CA VAL A 129 22.14 13.43 -9.99
C VAL A 129 23.07 14.62 -9.68
N ASP A 130 24.28 14.60 -10.25
CA ASP A 130 25.27 15.68 -10.24
C ASP A 130 24.74 17.02 -10.74
N ALA A 131 23.87 17.06 -11.76
CA ALA A 131 23.37 18.33 -12.28
C ALA A 131 22.33 18.97 -11.35
N SER A 132 21.57 18.16 -10.60
CA SER A 132 20.60 18.64 -9.63
C SER A 132 21.30 19.21 -8.39
N ASP A 133 22.35 18.55 -7.91
CA ASP A 133 23.16 19.06 -6.79
C ASP A 133 23.94 20.33 -7.18
N ALA A 134 24.48 20.40 -8.40
CA ALA A 134 25.10 21.62 -8.92
C ALA A 134 24.10 22.78 -9.08
N ALA A 135 22.90 22.50 -9.59
CA ALA A 135 21.84 23.50 -9.71
C ALA A 135 21.33 24.00 -8.35
N MET A 136 21.17 23.10 -7.37
CA MET A 136 20.81 23.44 -5.99
C MET A 136 21.91 24.21 -5.26
N ALA A 137 23.18 23.87 -5.47
CA ALA A 137 24.31 24.61 -4.93
C ALA A 137 24.39 26.03 -5.50
N ALA A 138 24.19 26.19 -6.81
CA ALA A 138 24.12 27.50 -7.46
C ALA A 138 22.91 28.34 -6.98
N TRP A 139 21.77 27.69 -6.74
CA TRP A 139 20.59 28.35 -6.18
C TRP A 139 20.83 28.81 -4.73
N ARG A 140 21.45 27.97 -3.88
CA ARG A 140 21.79 28.34 -2.49
C ARG A 140 22.79 29.50 -2.43
N ALA A 141 23.77 29.55 -3.34
CA ALA A 141 24.76 30.61 -3.40
C ALA A 141 24.16 31.97 -3.79
N SER A 142 23.09 32.00 -4.60
CA SER A 142 22.48 33.25 -5.07
C SER A 142 21.52 33.90 -4.06
N ARG A 143 21.11 33.19 -2.99
CA ARG A 143 20.14 33.69 -2.00
C ARG A 143 20.74 33.98 -0.61
N GLY A 144 22.06 33.89 -0.46
CA GLY A 144 22.78 34.14 0.79
C GLY A 144 23.53 35.47 0.83
N ARG A 145 22.85 36.59 0.54
CA ARG A 145 23.32 37.95 0.87
C ARG A 145 22.16 38.79 1.36
#